data_AF-A0A6B0WEL6-F1
#
_entry.id   AF-A0A6B0WEL6-F1
#
_cell.length_a   1.000
_cell.length_b   1.000
_cell.length_c   1.000
_cell.angle_alpha   90.00
_cell.angle_beta   90.00
_cell.angle_gamma   90.00
#
_symmetry.space_group_name_H-M   'P 1'
#
loop_
_entity.id
_entity.type
_entity.pdbx_description
1 polymer ?
#
loop_
_entity_poly.entity_id
_entity_poly.type
_entity_poly.pdbx_seq_one_letter_code
_entity_poly.pdbx_strand_id
1 'polypeptide(L)'
;MTDGAPKSAYELAMEKLKRQDEAAGVESVELSPAQIEAIAEARRTWEARVAECRILHQSAVAGAADVQALQEIEANHRRDLARFASDRDRRIERIRRGETS
;
A
#
# COMPACT_ATOMS: atom_id res chain seq x y z
N MET A 1 -0.75 46.91 -3.11
CA MET A 1 -2.18 46.71 -3.40
C MET A 1 -2.52 45.33 -2.89
N THR A 2 -3.24 45.25 -1.78
CA THR A 2 -3.55 44.01 -1.06
C THR A 2 -4.73 43.31 -1.72
N ASP A 3 -4.51 42.15 -2.34
CA ASP A 3 -5.59 41.31 -2.84
C ASP A 3 -6.40 40.76 -1.65
N GLY A 4 -7.51 41.45 -1.37
CA GLY A 4 -8.30 41.33 -0.14
C GLY A 4 -9.55 40.48 -0.28
N ALA A 5 -9.43 39.28 -0.86
CA ALA A 5 -10.50 38.30 -0.77
C ALA A 5 -10.35 37.48 0.54
N PRO A 6 -11.37 37.41 1.42
CA PRO A 6 -11.31 36.55 2.58
C PRO A 6 -11.24 35.09 2.13
N LYS A 7 -10.29 34.34 2.70
CA LYS A 7 -10.13 32.90 2.44
C LYS A 7 -11.46 32.19 2.70
N SER A 8 -11.82 31.29 1.79
CA SER A 8 -12.97 30.42 1.94
C SER A 8 -12.82 29.47 3.13
N ALA A 9 -13.94 28.95 3.64
CA ALA A 9 -13.94 27.96 4.72
C ALA A 9 -13.11 26.72 4.39
N TYR A 10 -13.07 26.34 3.11
CA TYR A 10 -12.25 25.23 2.61
C TYR A 10 -10.75 25.53 2.72
N GLU A 11 -10.32 26.72 2.30
CA GLU A 11 -8.91 27.13 2.39
C GLU A 11 -8.44 27.22 3.83
N LEU A 12 -9.26 27.75 4.74
CA LEU A 12 -8.96 27.81 6.17
C LEU A 12 -8.85 26.40 6.80
N ALA A 13 -9.70 25.46 6.36
CA ALA A 13 -9.63 24.07 6.82
C ALA A 13 -8.34 23.37 6.36
N MET A 14 -7.98 23.54 5.09
CA MET A 14 -6.73 22.98 4.53
C MET A 14 -5.48 23.58 5.17
N GLU A 15 -5.49 24.88 5.47
CA GLU A 15 -4.39 25.56 6.16
C GLU A 15 -4.24 25.07 7.61
N LYS A 16 -5.36 24.84 8.30
CA LYS A 16 -5.36 24.25 9.64
C LYS A 16 -4.89 22.81 9.64
N LEU A 17 -5.16 22.06 8.57
CA LEU A 17 -4.66 20.69 8.38
C LEU A 17 -3.14 20.70 8.17
N LYS A 18 -2.64 21.53 7.24
CA LYS A 18 -1.19 21.69 7.00
C LYS A 18 -0.43 22.08 8.26
N ARG A 19 -0.94 23.03 9.06
CA ARG A 19 -0.31 23.43 10.33
C ARG A 19 -0.32 22.31 11.38
N GLN A 20 -1.34 21.46 11.39
CA GLN A 20 -1.39 20.28 12.27
C GLN A 20 -0.36 19.24 11.83
N ASP A 21 -0.24 18.99 10.52
CA ASP A 21 0.78 18.10 9.96
C ASP A 21 2.19 18.61 10.28
N GLU A 22 2.46 19.90 10.06
CA GLU A 22 3.72 20.56 10.43
C GLU A 22 4.01 20.47 11.95
N ALA A 23 3.01 20.74 12.80
CA ALA A 23 3.15 20.64 14.26
C ALA A 23 3.35 19.20 14.75
N ALA A 24 2.82 18.21 14.03
CA ALA A 24 3.03 16.79 14.29
C ALA A 24 4.36 16.27 13.69
N GLY A 25 5.14 17.11 13.02
CA GLY A 25 6.37 16.72 12.33
C GLY A 25 6.11 15.84 11.10
N VAL A 26 4.89 15.85 10.58
CA VAL A 26 4.50 15.15 9.35
C VAL A 26 4.89 16.03 8.16
N GLU A 27 6.06 15.77 7.59
CA GLU A 27 6.41 16.36 6.29
C GLU A 27 5.51 15.76 5.21
N SER A 28 4.67 16.61 4.60
CA SER A 28 4.01 16.31 3.34
C SER A 28 5.06 16.24 2.23
N VAL A 29 5.75 15.10 2.12
CA VAL A 29 6.70 14.86 1.02
C VAL A 29 5.87 14.63 -0.25
N GLU A 30 5.85 15.63 -1.13
CA GLU A 30 5.32 15.46 -2.48
C GLU A 30 6.12 14.36 -3.19
N LEU A 31 5.41 13.31 -3.65
CA LEU A 31 6.06 12.21 -4.37
C LEU A 31 6.49 12.68 -5.75
N SER A 32 7.75 12.44 -6.10
CA SER A 32 8.23 12.63 -7.46
C SER A 32 7.50 11.70 -8.45
N PRO A 33 7.43 12.06 -9.76
CA PRO A 33 6.87 11.17 -10.78
C PRO A 33 7.51 9.78 -10.79
N ALA A 34 8.82 9.68 -10.55
CA ALA A 34 9.53 8.41 -10.47
C ALA A 34 9.10 7.56 -9.26
N GLN A 35 8.85 8.18 -8.11
CA GLN A 35 8.32 7.46 -6.93
C GLN A 35 6.89 6.99 -7.17
N ILE A 36 6.06 7.79 -7.83
CA ILE A 36 4.69 7.40 -8.19
C ILE A 36 4.71 6.17 -9.10
N GLU A 37 5.53 6.18 -10.15
CA GLU A 37 5.66 5.02 -11.05
C GLU A 37 6.20 3.79 -10.32
N ALA A 38 7.22 3.94 -9.47
CA ALA A 38 7.76 2.84 -8.69
C ALA A 38 6.73 2.25 -7.70
N ILE A 39 5.87 3.08 -7.10
CA ILE A 39 4.76 2.60 -6.24
C ILE A 39 3.73 1.84 -7.08
N ALA A 40 3.38 2.36 -8.26
CA ALA A 40 2.45 1.68 -9.16
C ALA A 40 2.99 0.31 -9.60
N GLU A 41 4.28 0.24 -9.94
CA GLU A 41 4.93 -1.04 -10.27
C GLU A 41 4.92 -2.01 -9.09
N ALA A 42 5.32 -1.56 -7.90
CA ALA A 42 5.30 -2.41 -6.70
C ALA A 42 3.91 -3.00 -6.41
N ARG A 43 2.84 -2.24 -6.68
CA ARG A 43 1.46 -2.73 -6.57
C ARG A 43 1.16 -3.79 -7.63
N ARG A 44 1.43 -3.51 -8.90
CA ARG A 44 1.19 -4.43 -10.02
C ARG A 44 1.90 -5.76 -9.83
N THR A 45 3.18 -5.72 -9.45
CA THR A 45 3.97 -6.94 -9.30
C THR A 45 3.37 -7.84 -8.20
N TRP A 46 2.91 -7.26 -7.08
CA TRP A 46 2.39 -8.06 -5.98
C TRP A 46 0.93 -8.48 -6.19
N GLU A 47 0.15 -7.70 -6.93
CA GLU A 47 -1.15 -8.14 -7.45
C GLU A 47 -1.01 -9.40 -8.33
N ALA A 48 0.00 -9.43 -9.20
CA ALA A 48 0.31 -10.62 -10.01
C ALA A 48 0.65 -11.84 -9.14
N ARG A 49 1.46 -11.65 -8.09
CA ARG A 49 1.78 -12.73 -7.12
C ARG A 49 0.56 -13.24 -6.37
N VAL A 50 -0.36 -12.34 -5.99
CA VAL A 50 -1.62 -12.73 -5.36
C VAL A 50 -2.49 -13.54 -6.33
N ALA A 51 -2.56 -13.13 -7.60
CA ALA A 51 -3.30 -13.86 -8.62
C ALA A 51 -2.73 -15.26 -8.86
N GLU A 52 -1.41 -15.38 -9.01
CA GLU A 52 -0.71 -16.66 -9.13
C GLU A 52 -0.98 -17.56 -7.90
N CYS A 53 -0.78 -17.01 -6.69
CA CYS A 53 -1.04 -17.73 -5.44
C CYS A 53 -2.49 -18.22 -5.33
N ARG A 54 -3.46 -17.43 -5.81
CA ARG A 54 -4.87 -17.82 -5.85
C ARG A 54 -5.11 -18.99 -6.79
N ILE A 55 -4.48 -19.00 -7.97
CA ILE A 55 -4.59 -20.12 -8.93
C ILE A 55 -4.00 -21.40 -8.31
N LEU A 56 -2.81 -21.30 -7.71
CA LEU A 56 -2.16 -22.43 -7.04
C LEU A 56 -2.99 -22.95 -5.88
N HIS A 57 -3.56 -22.06 -5.07
CA HIS A 57 -4.45 -22.43 -3.97
C HIS A 57 -5.70 -23.17 -4.45
N GLN A 58 -6.35 -22.71 -5.53
CA GLN A 58 -7.51 -23.39 -6.10
C GLN A 58 -7.18 -24.82 -6.53
N SER A 59 -6.03 -25.01 -7.19
CA SER A 59 -5.54 -26.34 -7.57
C SER A 59 -5.26 -27.21 -6.34
N ALA A 60 -4.60 -26.65 -5.32
CA ALA A 60 -4.28 -27.38 -4.08
C ALA A 60 -5.53 -27.81 -3.32
N VAL A 61 -6.53 -26.93 -3.18
CA VAL A 61 -7.82 -27.25 -2.55
C VAL A 61 -8.55 -28.37 -3.29
N ALA A 62 -8.56 -28.34 -4.63
CA ALA A 62 -9.17 -29.39 -5.43
C ALA A 62 -8.49 -30.76 -5.26
N GLY A 63 -7.20 -30.78 -4.89
CA GLY A 63 -6.41 -31.99 -4.64
C GLY A 63 -6.29 -32.40 -3.17
N ALA A 64 -6.99 -31.75 -2.24
CA ALA A 64 -6.88 -32.05 -0.82
C ALA A 64 -7.38 -33.46 -0.49
N ALA A 65 -6.57 -34.24 0.24
CA ALA A 65 -6.89 -35.62 0.59
C ALA A 65 -7.89 -35.76 1.75
N ASP A 66 -7.86 -34.82 2.69
CA ASP A 66 -8.72 -34.79 3.87
C ASP A 66 -8.89 -33.36 4.42
N VAL A 67 -9.65 -33.23 5.50
CA VAL A 67 -9.94 -31.95 6.16
C VAL A 67 -8.67 -31.32 6.75
N GLN A 68 -7.72 -32.12 7.23
CA GLN A 68 -6.49 -31.61 7.83
C GLN A 68 -5.58 -31.00 6.76
N ALA A 69 -5.42 -31.68 5.62
CA ALA A 69 -4.71 -31.17 4.46
C ALA A 69 -5.33 -29.87 3.94
N LEU A 70 -6.67 -29.80 3.87
CA LEU A 70 -7.37 -28.57 3.47
C LEU A 70 -7.08 -27.41 4.44
N GLN A 71 -7.14 -27.65 5.74
CA GLN A 71 -6.83 -26.63 6.76
C GLN A 71 -5.39 -26.12 6.65
N GLU A 72 -4.42 -27.00 6.37
CA GLU A 72 -3.04 -26.62 6.16
C GLU A 72 -2.85 -25.77 4.88
N ILE A 73 -3.49 -26.17 3.78
CA ILE A 73 -3.49 -25.40 2.52
C ILE A 73 -4.06 -23.99 2.75
N GLU A 74 -5.19 -23.87 3.43
CA GLU A 74 -5.81 -22.58 3.74
C GLU A 74 -4.93 -21.72 4.67
N ALA A 75 -4.32 -22.33 5.68
CA ALA A 75 -3.41 -21.63 6.59
C ALA A 75 -2.16 -21.12 5.86
N ASN A 76 -1.61 -21.91 4.94
CA ASN A 76 -0.49 -21.52 4.10
C ASN A 76 -0.86 -20.35 3.19
N HIS A 77 -1.99 -20.46 2.49
CA HIS A 77 -2.47 -19.39 1.61
C HIS A 77 -2.68 -18.08 2.35
N ARG A 78 -3.27 -18.12 3.56
CA ARG A 78 -3.46 -16.93 4.40
C ARG A 78 -2.13 -16.28 4.79
N ARG A 79 -1.12 -17.09 5.15
CA ARG A 79 0.23 -16.61 5.48
C ARG A 79 0.90 -15.98 4.27
N ASP A 80 0.76 -16.57 3.10
CA ASP A 80 1.31 -16.02 1.85
C ASP A 80 0.69 -14.66 1.51
N LEU A 81 -0.63 -14.53 1.59
CA LEU A 81 -1.31 -13.25 1.36
C LEU A 81 -0.86 -12.17 2.36
N ALA A 82 -0.72 -12.54 3.64
CA ALA A 82 -0.22 -11.62 4.66
C ALA A 82 1.22 -11.18 4.38
N ARG A 83 2.08 -12.12 3.97
CA ARG A 83 3.47 -11.82 3.59
C ARG A 83 3.52 -10.89 2.38
N PHE A 84 2.76 -11.16 1.33
CA PHE A 84 2.72 -10.30 0.15
C PHE A 84 2.26 -8.88 0.52
N ALA A 85 1.20 -8.74 1.31
CA ALA A 85 0.76 -7.43 1.78
C ALA A 85 1.88 -6.69 2.54
N SER A 86 2.52 -7.36 3.50
CA SER A 86 3.62 -6.79 4.27
C SER A 86 4.81 -6.39 3.38
N ASP A 87 5.17 -7.20 2.39
CA ASP A 87 6.30 -6.92 1.50
C ASP A 87 5.99 -5.76 0.55
N ARG A 88 4.74 -5.66 0.06
CA ARG A 88 4.28 -4.53 -0.76
C ARG A 88 4.40 -3.25 0.05
N ASP A 89 3.87 -3.26 1.26
CA ASP A 89 3.81 -2.08 2.11
C ASP A 89 5.22 -1.64 2.52
N ARG A 90 6.10 -2.59 2.88
CA ARG A 90 7.53 -2.32 3.11
C ARG A 90 8.21 -1.73 1.87
N ARG A 91 7.89 -2.21 0.66
CA ARG A 91 8.46 -1.67 -0.58
C ARG A 91 7.97 -0.25 -0.84
N ILE A 92 6.67 0.00 -0.69
CA ILE A 92 6.06 1.33 -0.87
C ILE A 92 6.66 2.34 0.11
N GLU A 93 6.79 1.96 1.38
CA GLU A 93 7.39 2.82 2.42
C GLU A 93 8.85 3.18 2.10
N ARG A 94 9.65 2.24 1.60
CA ARG A 94 11.01 2.55 1.13
C ARG A 94 11.01 3.52 -0.04
N ILE A 95 10.13 3.33 -1.02
CA ILE A 95 10.01 4.24 -2.16
C ILE A 95 9.62 5.65 -1.70
N ARG A 96 8.68 5.76 -0.75
CA ARG A 96 8.27 7.04 -0.14
C ARG A 96 9.45 7.74 0.55
N ARG A 97 10.31 6.99 1.24
CA ARG A 97 11.54 7.50 1.86
C ARG A 97 12.68 7.79 0.87
N GLY A 98 12.49 7.52 -0.43
CA GLY A 98 13.54 7.68 -1.45
C GLY A 98 14.62 6.60 -1.39
N GLU A 99 14.39 5.50 -0.66
CA GLU A 99 15.29 4.38 -0.55
C GLU A 99 15.09 3.42 -1.74
N THR A 100 15.82 3.66 -2.82
CA THR A 100 15.93 2.71 -3.94
C THR A 100 16.96 1.63 -3.61
N SER A 101 16.48 0.43 -3.25
CA SER A 101 17.24 -0.82 -3.33
C SER A 101 16.41 -1.89 -4.02
#